data_AF-A0A2R6AFE5-F1
#
_entry.id   AF-A0A2R6AFE5-F1
#
_cell.length_a   1.000
_cell.length_b   1.000
_cell.length_c   1.000
_cell.angle_alpha   90.00
_cell.angle_beta   90.00
_cell.angle_gamma   90.00
#
_symmetry.space_group_name_H-M   'P 1'
#
loop_
_entity.id
_entity.type
_entity.pdbx_description
1 polymer ?
#
loop_
_entity_poly.entity_id
_entity_poly.type
_entity_poly.pdbx_seq_one_letter_code
_entity_poly.pdbx_strand_id
1 'polypeptide(L)' 'MGETKLVKALVTGFEGWLGKTNPAGVIAKSLDGAKINDLEVVGREIPEDFTKTTQRDKAPYRRSSA' A
#
# COMPACT_ATOMS: atom_id res chain seq x y z
N MET A 1 30.19 1.19 11.96
CA MET A 1 29.26 1.75 10.97
C MET A 1 27.93 1.05 11.19
N GLY A 2 26.91 1.76 11.67
CA GLY A 2 25.61 1.14 11.98
C GLY A 2 24.85 0.83 10.69
N GLU A 3 24.21 -0.34 10.63
CA GLU A 3 23.25 -0.66 9.56
C GLU A 3 22.16 0.42 9.52
N THR A 4 22.07 1.15 8.42
CA THR A 4 20.93 2.03 8.17
C THR A 4 19.73 1.14 7.89
N LYS A 5 18.93 0.86 8.92
CA LYS A 5 17.69 0.11 8.77
C LYS A 5 16.76 0.89 7.86
N LEU A 6 16.53 0.37 6.66
CA LEU A 6 15.58 0.93 5.71
C LEU A 6 14.18 0.82 6.33
N VAL A 7 13.61 1.95 6.75
CA VAL A 7 12.27 1.99 7.35
C VAL A 7 11.26 2.15 6.22
N LYS A 8 10.20 1.34 6.22
CA LYS A 8 9.14 1.42 5.21
C LYS A 8 7.89 2.05 5.80
N ALA A 9 7.31 2.99 5.09
CA ALA A 9 6.03 3.61 5.42
C ALA A 9 4.96 3.15 4.43
N LEU A 10 3.89 2.52 4.93
CA LEU A 10 2.72 2.20 4.12
C LEU A 10 1.79 3.42 4.09
N VAL A 11 1.51 3.92 2.89
CA VAL A 11 0.55 5.00 2.68
C VAL A 11 -0.57 4.48 1.80
N THR A 12 -1.79 4.56 2.32
CA THR A 12 -2.99 4.10 1.62
C THR A 12 -4.00 5.21 1.45
N GLY A 13 -4.70 5.18 0.33
CA GLY A 13 -5.89 6.00 0.08
C GLY A 13 -6.90 5.18 -0.70
N PHE A 14 -8.17 5.55 -0.64
CA PHE A 14 -9.21 4.86 -1.41
C PHE A 14 -9.32 5.42 -2.83
N GLU A 15 -9.81 4.60 -3.75
CA GLU A 15 -10.30 5.01 -5.06
C GLU A 15 -11.40 6.07 -4.93
N GLY A 16 -11.66 6.75 -6.05
CA GLY A 16 -12.79 7.65 -6.20
C GLY A 16 -14.15 6.93 -6.20
N TRP A 17 -15.22 7.61 -5.78
CA TRP A 17 -16.59 7.09 -5.80
C TRP A 17 -17.49 7.92 -6.73
N LEU A 18 -18.45 7.25 -7.40
CA LEU A 18 -19.44 7.84 -8.32
C LEU A 18 -18.81 8.71 -9.41
N GLY A 19 -17.66 8.26 -9.94
CA GLY A 19 -16.91 8.99 -10.97
C GLY A 19 -16.15 10.22 -10.46
N LYS A 20 -16.13 10.47 -9.15
CA LYS A 20 -15.34 11.54 -8.53
C LYS A 20 -14.00 11.02 -8.04
N THR A 21 -12.94 11.77 -8.24
CA THR A 21 -11.61 11.46 -7.71
C THR A 21 -11.57 11.58 -6.20
N ASN A 22 -10.94 10.62 -5.51
CA ASN A 22 -10.54 10.76 -4.12
C ASN A 22 -9.08 11.24 -4.06
N PRO A 23 -8.80 12.44 -3.54
CA PRO A 23 -7.44 12.96 -3.42
C PRO A 23 -6.51 12.04 -2.63
N ALA A 24 -7.03 11.29 -1.64
CA ALA A 24 -6.21 10.38 -0.85
C ALA A 24 -5.61 9.24 -1.68
N GLY A 25 -6.39 8.64 -2.59
CA GLY A 25 -5.92 7.58 -3.50
C GLY A 25 -4.86 8.10 -4.48
N VAL A 26 -5.08 9.31 -5.01
CA VAL A 26 -4.11 10.01 -5.88
C VAL A 26 -2.80 10.27 -5.14
N ILE A 27 -2.88 10.78 -3.90
CA ILE A 27 -1.71 11.04 -3.07
C ILE A 27 -0.96 9.74 -2.79
N ALA A 28 -1.65 8.67 -2.38
CA ALA A 28 -1.03 7.37 -2.12
C ALA A 28 -0.31 6.81 -3.34
N LYS A 29 -0.92 6.88 -4.54
CA LYS A 29 -0.28 6.50 -5.80
C LYS A 29 0.94 7.37 -6.12
N SER A 30 0.84 8.67 -5.93
CA SER A 30 1.92 9.61 -6.25
C SER A 30 3.16 9.44 -5.36
N LEU A 31 2.96 8.91 -4.15
CA LEU A 31 4.03 8.66 -3.18
C LEU A 31 4.61 7.24 -3.26
N ASP A 32 4.08 6.35 -4.10
CA ASP A 32 4.60 4.97 -4.21
C ASP A 32 6.06 4.97 -4.71
N GLY A 33 6.96 4.37 -3.93
CA GLY A 33 8.39 4.35 -4.19
C GLY A 33 9.14 5.64 -3.83
N ALA A 34 8.46 6.66 -3.29
CA ALA A 34 9.10 7.89 -2.85
C ALA A 34 10.08 7.62 -1.70
N LYS A 35 11.21 8.33 -1.69
CA LYS A 35 12.17 8.33 -0.57
C LYS A 35 12.05 9.64 0.20
N ILE A 36 11.76 9.54 1.49
CA ILE A 36 11.64 10.70 2.39
C ILE A 36 12.60 10.47 3.55
N ASN A 37 13.77 11.11 3.51
CA ASN A 37 14.90 10.81 4.40
C ASN A 37 15.25 9.31 4.31
N ASP A 38 15.24 8.60 5.43
CA ASP A 38 15.54 7.18 5.54
C ASP A 38 14.31 6.28 5.30
N LEU A 39 13.18 6.86 4.89
CA LEU A 39 11.92 6.15 4.62
C LEU A 39 11.74 5.84 3.13
N GLU A 40 11.44 4.59 2.82
CA GLU A 40 10.87 4.19 1.53
C GLU A 40 9.35 4.08 1.68
N VAL A 41 8.60 4.81 0.85
CA VAL A 41 7.14 4.79 0.87
C VAL A 41 6.63 3.66 -0.03
N VAL A 42 5.72 2.85 0.51
CA VAL A 42 4.90 1.89 -0.24
C VAL A 42 3.51 2.49 -0.36
N GLY A 43 3.19 3.01 -1.54
CA GLY A 43 1.95 3.70 -1.84
C GLY A 43 0.94 2.75 -2.48
N ARG A 44 -0.26 2.65 -1.92
CA ARG A 44 -1.32 1.79 -2.46
C ARG A 44 -2.67 2.48 -2.46
N GLU A 45 -3.30 2.56 -3.63
CA GLU A 45 -4.72 2.88 -3.72
C GLU A 45 -5.54 1.61 -3.48
N ILE A 46 -6.54 1.72 -2.61
CA ILE A 46 -7.45 0.63 -2.22
C ILE A 46 -8.79 0.84 -2.92
N PRO A 47 -9.39 -0.20 -3.53
CA PRO A 47 -10.71 -0.08 -4.12
C PRO A 47 -11.76 0.27 -3.05
N GLU A 48 -12.71 1.13 -3.42
CA GLU A 48 -13.87 1.47 -2.56
C GLU A 48 -14.87 0.31 -2.50
N ASP A 49 -14.94 -0.48 -3.58
CA ASP A 49 -15.68 -1.73 -3.61
C ASP A 49 -14.90 -2.86 -2.91
N PHE A 50 -15.25 -3.10 -1.66
CA PHE A 50 -14.65 -4.13 -0.80
C PHE A 50 -14.82 -5.56 -1.33
N THR A 51 -15.73 -5.81 -2.29
CA THR A 51 -15.84 -7.13 -2.94
C THR A 51 -14.62 -7.45 -3.80
N LYS A 52 -13.85 -6.44 -4.21
CA LYS A 52 -12.59 -6.57 -4.96
C LYS A 52 -11.36 -6.73 -4.07
N THR A 53 -11.49 -6.42 -2.77
CA THR A 53 -10.36 -6.40 -1.82
C THR A 53 -9.98 -7.79 -1.32
N THR A 54 -10.92 -8.73 -1.26
CA THR A 54 -10.69 -10.11 -0.75
C THR A 54 -9.87 -11.02 -1.68
N GLN A 55 -9.55 -10.59 -2.90
CA GLN A 55 -8.82 -11.43 -3.86
C GLN A 55 -7.29 -11.27 -3.83
N ARG A 56 -6.74 -10.22 -3.21
CA ARG A 56 -5.28 -10.00 -3.23
C ARG A 56 -4.48 -10.86 -2.23
N ASP A 57 -5.13 -11.46 -1.23
CA ASP A 57 -4.47 -12.22 -0.16
C ASP A 57 -4.54 -13.75 -0.30
N LYS A 58 -4.89 -14.29 -1.48
CA LYS A 58 -4.72 -15.73 -1.76
C LYS A 58 -3.26 -16.08 -2.08
N ALA A 59 -2.31 -15.63 -1.25
CA ALA A 59 -1.10 -16.41 -1.08
C ALA A 59 -1.51 -17.65 -0.25
N PRO A 60 -1.29 -18.89 -0.71
CA PRO A 60 -1.58 -20.06 0.10
C PRO A 60 -0.73 -19.96 1.37
N TYR A 61 -1.38 -19.77 2.52
CA TYR A 61 -0.75 -19.86 3.83
C TYR A 61 -0.20 -21.29 3.98
N ARG A 62 1.07 -21.47 3.62
CA ARG A 62 1.78 -22.74 3.77
C ARG A 62 2.18 -22.82 5.23
N ARG A 63 1.37 -23.50 6.06
CA ARG A 63 1.83 -23.95 7.37
C ARG A 63 3.05 -24.82 7.13
N SER A 64 4.23 -24.34 7.50
CA SER A 64 5.37 -25.20 7.77
C SER A 64 4.99 -26.04 8.99
N SER A 65 4.64 -27.30 8.75
CA SER A 65 4.58 -28.31 9.80
C SER A 65 5.98 -28.48 10.39
N ALA A 66 6.11 -28.17 11.68
CA ALA A 66 7.23 -28.58 12.50
C ALA A 66 7.16 -30.09 12.78
#